data_AF-A0A3L7Y9M6-F1
#
_entry.id   AF-A0A3L7Y9M6-F1
#
_cell.length_a   1.000
_cell.length_b   1.000
_cell.length_c   1.000
_cell.angle_alpha   90.00
_cell.angle_beta   90.00
_cell.angle_gamma   90.00
#
_symmetry.space_group_name_H-M   'P 1'
#
loop_
_entity.id
_entity.type
_entity.pdbx_description
1 polymer ?
#
loop_
_entity_poly.entity_id
_entity_poly.type
_entity_poly.pdbx_seq_one_letter_code
_entity_poly.pdbx_strand_id
1 'polypeptide(L)'
;MAEARLAVVAVGGNSLITSNAQRSVPDQFDAAAVSMRYVADMVEAGWRVVLTHGNGPQVGFILRRSELALHELHPVPMDYAVADTQGAIGYMFQKALLNEFSARKMQRAVATIVTQVRVDEDDPAFADPAKPIGSFMDEATARKREAELGWRVKEDAGRGWRWVVPSPMPR
;
A
#
# COMPACT_ATOMS: atom_id res chain seq x y z
N MET A 1 12.71 -30.02 -18.90
CA MET A 1 12.85 -28.56 -18.77
C MET A 1 13.35 -28.28 -17.37
N ALA A 2 14.37 -27.43 -17.19
CA ALA A 2 14.82 -27.06 -15.84
C ALA A 2 13.65 -26.44 -15.07
N GLU A 3 13.47 -26.83 -13.82
CA GLU A 3 12.38 -26.37 -12.98
C GLU A 3 12.50 -24.86 -12.77
N ALA A 4 11.46 -24.10 -13.17
CA ALA A 4 11.48 -22.65 -13.07
C ALA A 4 11.51 -22.22 -11.60
N ARG A 5 12.60 -21.58 -11.18
CA ARG A 5 12.82 -21.14 -9.80
C ARG A 5 11.79 -20.08 -9.40
N LEU A 6 11.31 -20.15 -8.16
CA LEU A 6 10.37 -19.19 -7.58
C LEU A 6 11.11 -18.08 -6.85
N ALA A 7 10.76 -16.82 -7.11
CA ALA A 7 11.19 -15.66 -6.36
C ALA A 7 9.97 -14.95 -5.74
N VAL A 8 10.05 -14.59 -4.47
CA VAL A 8 9.10 -13.69 -3.80
C VAL A 8 9.74 -12.32 -3.70
N VAL A 9 9.16 -11.33 -4.36
CA VAL A 9 9.72 -9.98 -4.47
C VAL A 9 8.81 -9.00 -3.75
N ALA A 10 9.32 -8.36 -2.70
CA ALA A 10 8.62 -7.31 -1.98
C ALA A 10 9.02 -5.93 -2.52
N VAL A 11 8.07 -5.23 -3.14
CA VAL A 11 8.29 -3.91 -3.69
C VAL A 11 7.99 -2.84 -2.63
N GLY A 12 9.01 -2.03 -2.31
CA GLY A 12 8.93 -0.97 -1.30
C GLY A 12 8.21 0.30 -1.77
N GLY A 13 7.92 1.22 -0.85
CA GLY A 13 7.11 2.43 -1.13
C GLY A 13 7.63 3.34 -2.27
N ASN A 14 8.94 3.31 -2.55
CA ASN A 14 9.56 4.06 -3.65
C ASN A 14 9.12 3.58 -5.04
N SER A 15 8.47 2.42 -5.16
CA SER A 15 7.95 1.93 -6.44
C SER A 15 6.64 2.58 -6.86
N LEU A 16 5.99 3.31 -5.95
CA LEU A 16 4.73 4.00 -6.23
C LEU A 16 4.88 5.49 -5.99
N ILE A 17 5.67 5.94 -5.02
CA ILE A 17 5.87 7.38 -4.78
C ILE A 17 7.37 7.64 -4.78
N THR A 18 7.84 8.30 -5.84
CA THR A 18 9.26 8.65 -6.03
C THR A 18 9.60 10.00 -5.40
N SER A 19 8.63 10.90 -5.24
CA SER A 19 8.80 12.20 -4.60
C SER A 19 7.50 12.75 -4.01
N ASN A 20 7.61 13.70 -3.07
CA ASN A 20 6.45 14.41 -2.51
C ASN A 20 5.74 15.33 -3.53
N ALA A 21 6.37 15.65 -4.65
CA ALA A 21 5.72 16.43 -5.72
C ALA A 21 4.87 15.54 -6.66
N GLN A 22 5.17 14.25 -6.72
CA GLN A 22 4.58 13.29 -7.66
C GLN A 22 3.82 12.20 -6.90
N ARG A 23 2.57 12.52 -6.53
CA ARG A 23 1.70 11.66 -5.71
C ARG A 23 0.37 11.33 -6.36
N SER A 24 0.09 11.87 -7.55
CA SER A 24 -1.16 11.59 -8.26
C SER A 24 -1.24 10.11 -8.67
N VAL A 25 -2.45 9.63 -8.96
CA VAL A 25 -2.62 8.24 -9.43
C VAL A 25 -1.83 7.98 -10.72
N PRO A 26 -1.81 8.88 -11.72
CA PRO A 26 -0.90 8.77 -12.86
C PRO A 26 0.58 8.70 -12.49
N ASP A 27 1.07 9.56 -11.58
CA ASP A 27 2.47 9.52 -11.14
C ASP A 27 2.83 8.15 -10.53
N GLN A 28 1.92 7.58 -9.74
CA GLN A 28 2.10 6.27 -9.13
C GLN A 28 2.16 5.15 -10.18
N PHE A 29 1.38 5.26 -11.26
CA PHE A 29 1.46 4.32 -12.37
C PHE A 29 2.80 4.42 -13.10
N ASP A 30 3.29 5.62 -13.37
CA ASP A 30 4.58 5.81 -14.04
C ASP A 30 5.74 5.26 -13.20
N ALA A 31 5.72 5.47 -11.89
CA ALA A 31 6.68 4.87 -10.96
C ALA A 31 6.58 3.33 -10.93
N ALA A 32 5.36 2.79 -10.92
CA ALA A 32 5.12 1.36 -10.98
C ALA A 32 5.66 0.74 -12.27
N ALA A 33 5.44 1.40 -13.41
CA ALA A 33 5.91 0.94 -14.71
C ALA A 33 7.42 0.78 -14.76
N VAL A 34 8.18 1.74 -14.20
CA VAL A 34 9.64 1.62 -14.07
C VAL A 34 10.02 0.38 -13.27
N SER A 35 9.36 0.13 -12.14
CA SER A 35 9.65 -1.02 -11.28
C SER A 35 9.30 -2.35 -11.96
N MET A 36 8.20 -2.39 -12.70
CA MET A 36 7.70 -3.60 -13.37
C MET A 36 8.59 -4.03 -14.54
N ARG A 37 9.39 -3.12 -15.12
CA ARG A 37 10.42 -3.49 -16.11
C ARG A 37 11.42 -4.49 -15.53
N TYR A 38 11.91 -4.26 -14.31
CA TYR A 38 12.85 -5.17 -13.65
C TYR A 38 12.20 -6.53 -13.30
N VAL A 39 10.92 -6.51 -12.93
CA VAL A 39 10.17 -7.76 -12.71
C VAL A 39 9.99 -8.52 -14.02
N ALA A 40 9.73 -7.82 -15.13
CA ALA A 40 9.66 -8.44 -16.45
C ALA A 40 11.01 -9.07 -16.87
N ASP A 41 12.15 -8.42 -16.56
CA ASP A 41 13.48 -8.97 -16.78
C ASP A 41 13.68 -10.30 -16.02
N MET A 42 13.19 -10.39 -14.78
CA MET A 42 13.23 -11.65 -14.01
C MET A 42 12.41 -12.75 -14.67
N VAL A 43 11.20 -12.43 -15.14
CA VAL A 43 10.32 -13.39 -15.80
C VAL A 43 10.91 -13.86 -17.14
N GLU A 44 11.55 -12.96 -17.88
CA GLU A 44 12.26 -13.26 -19.12
C GLU A 44 13.47 -14.19 -18.87
N ALA A 45 14.20 -13.98 -17.77
CA ALA A 45 15.26 -14.87 -17.30
C ALA A 45 14.78 -16.23 -16.76
N GLY A 46 13.48 -16.52 -16.85
CA GLY A 46 12.89 -17.82 -16.51
C GLY A 46 12.42 -17.98 -15.06
N TRP A 47 12.35 -16.90 -14.28
CA TRP A 47 11.82 -16.94 -12.91
C TRP A 47 10.29 -16.96 -12.90
N ARG A 48 9.72 -17.71 -11.95
CA ARG A 48 8.35 -17.50 -11.49
C ARG A 48 8.39 -16.46 -10.38
N VAL A 49 7.57 -15.42 -10.47
CA VAL A 49 7.60 -14.30 -9.52
C VAL A 49 6.28 -14.21 -8.78
N VAL A 50 6.35 -14.16 -7.45
CA VAL A 50 5.28 -13.67 -6.56
C VAL A 50 5.66 -12.27 -6.14
N LEU A 51 4.81 -11.30 -6.47
CA LEU A 51 5.05 -9.89 -6.17
C LEU A 51 4.20 -9.48 -4.96
N THR A 52 4.83 -8.85 -3.98
CA THR A 52 4.14 -8.22 -2.85
C THR A 52 4.49 -6.73 -2.80
N HIS A 53 3.69 -5.94 -2.10
CA HIS A 53 3.94 -4.50 -2.00
C HIS A 53 3.48 -3.93 -0.65
N GLY A 54 4.07 -2.80 -0.28
CA GLY A 54 3.51 -1.94 0.76
C GLY A 54 2.35 -1.09 0.21
N ASN A 55 1.58 -0.48 1.11
CA ASN A 55 0.46 0.41 0.75
C ASN A 55 0.32 1.64 1.65
N GLY A 56 1.31 1.91 2.52
CA GLY A 56 1.20 2.91 3.60
C GLY A 56 0.73 4.30 3.15
N PRO A 57 1.36 4.93 2.13
CA PRO A 57 0.88 6.18 1.59
C PRO A 57 -0.50 6.07 0.93
N GLN A 58 -0.76 4.99 0.19
CA GLN A 58 -1.99 4.79 -0.58
C GLN A 58 -3.20 4.62 0.34
N VAL A 59 -3.08 3.82 1.39
CA VAL A 59 -4.16 3.64 2.38
C VAL A 59 -4.40 4.95 3.12
N GLY A 60 -3.32 5.69 3.43
CA GLY A 60 -3.41 7.04 3.97
C GLY A 60 -4.20 8.00 3.08
N PHE A 61 -4.04 7.94 1.75
CA PHE A 61 -4.82 8.77 0.84
C PHE A 61 -6.30 8.36 0.77
N ILE A 62 -6.63 7.06 0.84
CA ILE A 62 -8.04 6.61 0.91
C ILE A 62 -8.69 7.14 2.18
N LEU A 63 -8.03 6.97 3.32
CA LEU A 63 -8.53 7.44 4.61
C LEU A 63 -8.69 8.97 4.62
N ARG A 64 -7.73 9.71 4.03
CA ARG A 64 -7.84 11.16 3.90
C ARG A 64 -9.01 11.58 3.02
N ARG A 65 -9.26 10.89 1.90
CA ARG A 65 -10.45 11.16 1.07
C ARG A 65 -11.74 10.90 1.85
N SER A 66 -11.76 9.80 2.61
CA SER A 66 -12.90 9.46 3.47
C SER A 66 -13.14 10.54 4.53
N GLU A 67 -12.10 11.04 5.20
CA GLU A 67 -12.21 12.15 6.15
C GLU A 67 -12.81 13.42 5.55
N LEU A 68 -12.36 13.78 4.34
CA LEU A 68 -12.84 14.97 3.64
C LEU A 68 -14.32 14.82 3.23
N ALA A 69 -14.78 13.59 3.00
CA ALA A 69 -16.15 13.26 2.62
C ALA A 69 -17.10 13.01 3.79
N LEU A 70 -16.64 13.10 5.06
CA LEU A 70 -17.46 12.77 6.25
C LEU A 70 -18.75 13.59 6.39
N HIS A 71 -18.84 14.74 5.74
CA HIS A 71 -20.05 15.57 5.74
C HIS A 71 -21.18 15.00 4.85
N GLU A 72 -20.86 14.01 4.01
CA GLU A 72 -21.78 13.42 3.03
C GLU A 72 -21.83 11.88 3.13
N LEU A 73 -20.71 11.24 3.48
CA LEU A 73 -20.57 9.79 3.49
C LEU A 73 -19.95 9.28 4.80
N HIS A 74 -20.32 8.05 5.17
CA HIS A 74 -19.69 7.30 6.26
C HIS A 74 -18.17 7.07 6.05
N PRO A 75 -17.39 6.92 7.13
CA PRO A 75 -15.98 6.61 7.02
C PRO A 75 -15.73 5.23 6.42
N VAL A 76 -14.65 5.09 5.64
CA VAL A 76 -14.18 3.80 5.12
C VAL A 76 -13.39 3.09 6.22
N PRO A 77 -13.78 1.86 6.62
CA PRO A 77 -13.02 1.07 7.58
C PRO A 77 -11.60 0.75 7.10
N MET A 78 -10.65 0.59 8.04
CA MET A 78 -9.23 0.38 7.72
C MET A 78 -8.98 -0.85 6.84
N ASP A 79 -9.61 -1.98 7.18
CA ASP A 79 -9.50 -3.24 6.46
C ASP A 79 -10.02 -3.13 5.03
N TYR A 80 -11.15 -2.43 4.82
CA TYR A 80 -11.67 -2.12 3.49
C TYR A 80 -10.77 -1.15 2.72
N ALA A 81 -10.24 -0.11 3.37
CA ALA A 81 -9.26 0.78 2.73
C ALA A 81 -7.99 0.00 2.31
N VAL A 82 -7.55 -0.96 3.11
CA VAL A 82 -6.44 -1.87 2.74
C VAL A 82 -6.85 -2.73 1.54
N ALA A 83 -8.02 -3.35 1.55
CA ALA A 83 -8.52 -4.16 0.43
C ALA A 83 -8.60 -3.35 -0.88
N ASP A 84 -9.13 -2.11 -0.82
CA ASP A 84 -9.19 -1.19 -1.96
C ASP A 84 -7.79 -0.90 -2.52
N THR A 85 -6.80 -0.67 -1.65
CA THR A 85 -5.42 -0.45 -2.11
C THR A 85 -4.80 -1.68 -2.75
N GLN A 86 -5.13 -2.90 -2.30
CA GLN A 86 -4.65 -4.12 -2.95
C GLN A 86 -5.18 -4.21 -4.39
N GLY A 87 -6.48 -3.93 -4.57
CA GLY A 87 -7.09 -3.90 -5.90
C GLY A 87 -6.50 -2.82 -6.79
N ALA A 88 -6.38 -1.59 -6.28
CA ALA A 88 -5.85 -0.46 -7.04
C ALA A 88 -4.38 -0.63 -7.43
N ILE A 89 -3.51 -0.99 -6.49
CA ILE A 89 -2.07 -1.18 -6.75
C ILE A 89 -1.85 -2.42 -7.62
N GLY A 90 -2.54 -3.52 -7.31
CA GLY A 90 -2.45 -4.74 -8.12
C GLY A 90 -2.90 -4.53 -9.56
N TYR A 91 -3.95 -3.73 -9.78
CA TYR A 91 -4.35 -3.32 -11.13
C TYR A 91 -3.26 -2.49 -11.84
N MET A 92 -2.61 -1.56 -11.15
CA MET A 92 -1.49 -0.79 -11.71
C MET A 92 -0.35 -1.71 -12.15
N PHE A 93 0.05 -2.65 -11.28
CA PHE A 93 1.13 -3.59 -11.54
C PHE A 93 0.80 -4.56 -12.67
N GLN A 94 -0.42 -5.11 -12.67
CA GLN A 94 -0.90 -5.96 -13.76
C GLN A 94 -0.85 -5.23 -15.09
N LYS A 95 -1.37 -3.99 -15.14
CA LYS A 95 -1.36 -3.19 -16.37
C LYS A 95 0.06 -2.92 -16.85
N ALA A 96 0.96 -2.52 -15.95
CA ALA A 96 2.35 -2.26 -16.29
C ALA A 96 3.10 -3.51 -16.78
N LEU A 97 2.94 -4.65 -16.09
CA LEU A 97 3.57 -5.91 -16.50
C LEU A 97 3.02 -6.43 -17.83
N LEU A 98 1.70 -6.37 -18.05
CA LEU A 98 1.09 -6.81 -19.30
C LEU A 98 1.55 -5.94 -20.48
N ASN A 99 1.72 -4.63 -20.27
CA ASN A 99 2.30 -3.75 -21.28
C ASN A 99 3.74 -4.14 -21.63
N GLU A 100 4.58 -4.40 -20.62
CA GLU A 100 5.96 -4.86 -20.81
C GLU A 100 6.02 -6.22 -21.53
N PHE A 101 5.21 -7.19 -21.12
CA PHE A 101 5.14 -8.49 -21.76
C PHE A 101 4.67 -8.39 -23.20
N SER A 102 3.68 -7.55 -23.49
CA SER A 102 3.22 -7.30 -24.87
C SER A 102 4.34 -6.71 -25.73
N ALA A 103 5.04 -5.69 -25.24
CA ALA A 103 6.17 -5.05 -25.93
C ALA A 103 7.31 -6.05 -26.23
N ARG A 104 7.56 -6.99 -25.31
CA ARG A 104 8.58 -8.04 -25.43
C ARG A 104 8.09 -9.30 -26.15
N LYS A 105 6.83 -9.33 -26.62
CA LYS A 105 6.17 -10.49 -27.25
C LYS A 105 6.16 -11.74 -26.35
N MET A 106 6.11 -11.53 -25.04
CA MET A 106 6.02 -12.58 -24.03
C MET A 106 4.56 -12.90 -23.73
N GLN A 107 4.18 -14.18 -23.81
CA GLN A 107 2.85 -14.63 -23.39
C GLN A 107 2.90 -15.10 -21.93
N ARG A 108 2.48 -14.21 -21.03
CA ARG A 108 2.45 -14.42 -19.58
C ARG A 108 1.16 -13.85 -19.00
N ALA A 109 0.52 -14.61 -18.11
CA ALA A 109 -0.62 -14.15 -17.34
C ALA A 109 -0.16 -13.45 -16.06
N VAL A 110 -0.90 -12.42 -15.65
CA VAL A 110 -0.67 -11.69 -14.39
C VAL A 110 -2.00 -11.56 -13.68
N ALA A 111 -2.04 -11.93 -12.40
CA ALA A 111 -3.22 -11.84 -11.56
C ALA A 111 -2.88 -11.17 -10.23
N THR A 112 -3.77 -10.28 -9.76
CA THR A 112 -3.76 -9.76 -8.39
C THR A 112 -4.74 -10.58 -7.56
N ILE A 113 -4.32 -10.93 -6.35
CA ILE A 113 -5.12 -11.71 -5.42
C ILE A 113 -5.35 -10.86 -4.18
N VAL A 114 -6.61 -10.54 -3.90
CA VAL A 114 -6.97 -9.94 -2.61
C VAL A 114 -6.58 -10.93 -1.51
N THR A 115 -5.76 -10.47 -0.58
CA THR A 115 -5.09 -11.31 0.41
C THR A 115 -5.46 -10.84 1.81
N GLN A 116 -6.00 -11.78 2.60
CA GLN A 116 -6.20 -11.63 4.04
C GLN A 116 -5.04 -12.29 4.77
N VAL A 117 -4.60 -11.68 5.86
CA VAL A 117 -3.52 -12.19 6.71
C VAL A 117 -4.07 -12.36 8.11
N ARG A 118 -4.00 -13.59 8.64
CA ARG A 118 -4.38 -13.86 10.02
C ARG A 118 -3.33 -13.26 10.95
N VAL A 119 -3.81 -12.66 12.02
CA VAL A 119 -3.01 -12.07 13.10
C VAL A 119 -3.54 -12.58 14.43
N ASP A 120 -2.72 -12.53 15.47
CA ASP A 120 -3.13 -12.88 16.83
C ASP A 120 -3.98 -11.75 17.42
N GLU A 121 -5.14 -12.07 17.99
CA GLU A 121 -5.99 -11.06 18.65
C GLU A 121 -5.35 -10.47 19.90
N ASP A 122 -4.46 -11.24 20.54
CA ASP A 122 -3.72 -10.84 21.73
C ASP A 122 -2.34 -10.20 21.41
N ASP A 123 -2.09 -9.83 20.14
CA ASP A 123 -0.82 -9.21 19.76
C ASP A 123 -0.63 -7.86 20.51
N PRO A 124 0.53 -7.64 21.18
CA PRO A 124 0.80 -6.40 21.91
C PRO A 124 0.65 -5.12 21.09
N ALA A 125 0.76 -5.20 19.75
CA ALA A 125 0.57 -4.07 18.85
C ALA A 125 -0.85 -3.48 18.90
N PHE A 126 -1.85 -4.23 19.37
CA PHE A 126 -3.20 -3.70 19.60
C PHE A 126 -3.27 -2.76 20.81
N ALA A 127 -2.50 -3.04 21.86
CA ALA A 127 -2.46 -2.21 23.07
C ALA A 127 -1.61 -0.94 22.88
N ASP A 128 -0.49 -1.04 22.15
CA ASP A 128 0.38 0.09 21.79
C ASP A 128 0.55 0.26 20.27
N PRO A 129 -0.43 0.88 19.59
CA PRO A 129 -0.32 1.26 18.18
C PRO A 129 0.91 2.15 17.93
N ALA A 130 1.77 1.74 17.00
CA ALA A 130 2.99 2.47 16.67
C ALA A 130 3.15 2.80 15.18
N LYS A 131 2.41 2.11 14.30
CA LYS A 131 2.58 2.27 12.85
C LYS A 131 1.85 3.51 12.37
N PRO A 132 2.56 4.53 11.83
CA PRO A 132 1.93 5.77 11.45
C PRO A 132 1.33 5.66 10.04
N ILE A 133 0.13 6.22 9.88
CA ILE A 133 -0.63 6.23 8.63
C ILE A 133 -1.16 7.63 8.31
N GLY A 134 -1.47 7.88 7.03
CA GLY A 134 -1.96 9.17 6.58
C GLY A 134 -0.91 10.30 6.64
N SER A 135 -1.41 11.52 6.44
CA SER A 135 -0.65 12.77 6.42
C SER A 135 -0.34 13.28 7.85
N PHE A 136 0.62 14.19 7.96
CA PHE A 136 0.85 14.94 9.20
C PHE A 136 -0.32 15.89 9.51
N MET A 137 -0.60 16.06 10.79
CA MET A 137 -1.60 16.98 11.35
C MET A 137 -0.96 17.87 12.41
N ASP A 138 -1.55 19.04 12.66
CA ASP A 138 -1.26 19.79 13.88
C ASP A 138 -1.87 19.11 15.12
N GLU A 139 -1.41 19.52 16.30
CA GLU A 139 -1.86 18.93 17.57
C GLU A 139 -3.37 19.11 17.79
N ALA A 140 -3.90 20.30 17.50
CA ALA A 140 -5.31 20.61 17.70
C ALA A 140 -6.21 19.68 16.88
N THR A 141 -5.85 19.46 15.62
CA THR A 141 -6.54 18.51 14.72
C THR A 141 -6.40 17.09 15.24
N ALA A 142 -5.19 16.67 15.64
CA ALA A 142 -4.96 15.33 16.17
C ALA A 142 -5.80 15.03 17.42
N ARG A 143 -5.85 15.97 18.39
CA ARG A 143 -6.68 15.86 19.60
C ARG A 143 -8.17 15.84 19.30
N LYS A 144 -8.63 16.67 18.35
CA LYS A 144 -10.02 16.63 17.90
C LYS A 144 -10.39 15.26 17.33
N ARG A 145 -9.51 14.66 16.51
CA ARG A 145 -9.73 13.33 15.91
C ARG A 145 -9.68 12.21 16.95
N GLU A 146 -8.79 12.32 17.93
CA GLU A 146 -8.76 11.40 19.08
C GLU A 146 -10.10 11.40 19.83
N ALA A 147 -10.67 12.58 20.10
CA ALA A 147 -11.94 12.72 20.80
C ALA A 147 -13.17 12.30 19.96
N GLU A 148 -13.24 12.69 18.68
CA GLU A 148 -14.41 12.47 17.84
C GLU A 148 -14.44 11.08 17.17
N LEU A 149 -13.28 10.54 16.79
CA LEU A 149 -13.15 9.32 15.98
C LEU A 149 -12.43 8.19 16.72
N GLY A 150 -11.98 8.40 17.97
CA GLY A 150 -11.26 7.39 18.75
C GLY A 150 -9.87 7.07 18.20
N TRP A 151 -9.28 7.96 17.41
CA TRP A 151 -7.96 7.73 16.82
C TRP A 151 -6.86 7.74 17.87
N ARG A 152 -5.92 6.81 17.76
CA ARG A 152 -4.66 6.86 18.52
C ARG A 152 -3.67 7.72 17.74
N VAL A 153 -3.20 8.81 18.32
CA VAL A 153 -2.26 9.73 17.66
C VAL A 153 -0.92 9.76 18.39
N LYS A 154 0.18 9.89 17.64
CA LYS A 154 1.52 10.09 18.19
C LYS A 154 2.20 11.28 17.51
N GLU A 155 2.97 12.02 18.29
CA GLU A 155 3.86 13.07 17.82
C GLU A 155 5.09 12.42 17.14
N ASP A 156 5.53 12.99 16.03
CA ASP A 156 6.60 12.45 15.20
C ASP A 156 7.76 13.45 15.08
N ALA A 157 8.51 13.58 16.18
CA ALA A 157 9.81 14.27 16.26
C ALA A 157 9.79 15.69 15.66
N GLY A 158 8.81 16.49 16.04
CA GLY A 158 8.64 17.88 15.61
C GLY A 158 8.07 18.05 14.20
N ARG A 159 7.79 16.96 13.47
CA ARG A 159 7.21 17.02 12.12
C ARG A 159 5.69 17.13 12.12
N GLY A 160 5.07 16.97 13.29
CA GLY A 160 3.63 17.01 13.51
C GLY A 160 3.11 15.72 14.14
N TRP A 161 1.79 15.57 14.12
CA TRP A 161 1.07 14.44 14.69
C TRP A 161 0.59 13.51 13.59
N ARG A 162 0.59 12.20 13.85
CA ARG A 162 0.11 11.19 12.92
C ARG A 162 -0.85 10.23 13.61
N TRP A 163 -1.83 9.75 12.86
CA TRP A 163 -2.64 8.61 13.29
C TRP A 163 -1.75 7.36 13.29
N VAL A 164 -1.75 6.63 14.40
CA VAL A 164 -1.07 5.36 14.55
C VAL A 164 -2.07 4.22 14.67
N VAL A 165 -1.73 3.09 14.05
CA VAL A 165 -2.54 1.87 14.05
C VAL A 165 -1.72 0.67 14.53
N PRO A 166 -2.40 -0.38 15.03
CA PRO A 166 -1.76 -1.66 15.30
C PRO A 166 -1.03 -2.19 14.06
N SER A 167 0.11 -2.84 14.27
CA SER A 167 0.86 -3.55 13.23
C SER A 167 1.30 -4.92 13.76
N PRO A 168 0.34 -5.81 14.02
CA PRO A 168 0.61 -7.14 14.59
C PRO A 168 1.40 -8.01 13.63
N MET A 169 2.07 -9.02 14.19
CA MET A 169 2.81 -10.00 13.38
C MET A 169 1.84 -10.99 12.72
N PRO A 170 2.02 -11.31 11.41
CA PRO A 170 1.30 -12.40 10.77
C PRO A 170 1.50 -13.74 11.50
N ARG A 171 0.43 -14.53 11.61
CA ARG A 171 0.46 -15.89 12.20
C ARG A 171 -0.27 -16.92 11.36
#